data_AF-A0A9E3Z1W1-F1
#
_entry.id   AF-A0A9E3Z1W1-F1
#
_cell.length_a   1.000
_cell.length_b   1.000
_cell.length_c   1.000
_cell.angle_alpha   90.00
_cell.angle_beta   90.00
_cell.angle_gamma   90.00
#
_symmetry.space_group_name_H-M   'P 1'
#
loop_
_entity.id
_entity.type
_entity.pdbx_description
1 polymer ?
#
loop_
_entity_poly.entity_id
_entity_poly.type
_entity_poly.pdbx_seq_one_letter_code
_entity_poly.pdbx_strand_id
1 'polypeptide(L)'
;MKVRENLLIMIKKCANYTIVYLVSAWLLGGSASTYAQIYKCVDESGATQFSDKPCGKSAEEITVDVPATSGVSLAEPVSEDDKDARQLDREIKQLERKISKMEKEFDRKISALNKEFEDAPDTSIGLYRKETILLDMKNTKTQYQRSILPATNLLRTLKGKRNAIERRDSRIGLDLPENNQSSEGGSQK
;
A
#
# COMPACT_ATOMS: atom_id res chain seq x y z
N MET A 1 18.40 -12.09 -46.80
CA MET A 1 18.63 -10.63 -46.69
C MET A 1 17.30 -9.87 -46.63
N LYS A 2 16.47 -10.06 -45.60
CA LYS A 2 15.17 -9.36 -45.48
C LYS A 2 14.75 -8.99 -44.05
N VAL A 3 15.59 -9.33 -43.06
CA VAL A 3 15.36 -9.05 -41.64
C VAL A 3 16.07 -7.78 -41.18
N ARG A 4 17.16 -7.38 -41.85
CA ARG A 4 17.96 -6.19 -41.48
C ARG A 4 17.35 -4.85 -41.90
N GLU A 5 16.45 -4.83 -42.88
CA GLU A 5 15.82 -3.58 -43.36
C GLU A 5 14.65 -3.12 -42.48
N ASN A 6 13.94 -4.04 -41.82
CA ASN A 6 12.80 -3.69 -40.97
C ASN A 6 13.20 -3.09 -39.61
N LEU A 7 14.42 -3.32 -39.14
CA LEU A 7 14.89 -2.81 -37.85
C LEU A 7 15.24 -1.30 -37.92
N LEU A 8 15.73 -0.83 -39.07
CA LEU A 8 16.13 0.58 -39.24
C LEU A 8 14.94 1.53 -39.40
N ILE A 9 13.76 1.04 -39.80
CA ILE A 9 12.54 1.85 -39.95
C ILE A 9 11.89 2.14 -38.59
N MET A 10 11.96 1.19 -37.64
CA MET A 10 11.38 1.38 -36.29
C MET A 10 12.13 2.43 -35.46
N ILE A 11 13.46 2.53 -35.58
CA ILE A 11 14.27 3.44 -34.74
C ILE A 11 14.03 4.92 -35.12
N LYS A 12 13.80 5.23 -36.40
CA LYS A 12 13.54 6.63 -36.84
C LYS A 12 12.21 7.19 -36.37
N LYS A 13 11.20 6.35 -36.11
CA LYS A 13 9.88 6.82 -35.65
C LYS A 13 9.86 7.19 -34.16
N CYS A 14 10.76 6.63 -33.36
CA CYS A 14 10.83 6.91 -31.92
C CYS A 14 11.55 8.23 -31.59
N ALA A 15 12.39 8.77 -32.49
CA ALA A 15 13.19 9.96 -32.21
C ALA A 15 12.46 11.31 -32.47
N ASN A 16 11.34 11.31 -33.21
CA ASN A 16 10.63 12.54 -33.58
C ASN A 16 9.37 12.81 -32.75
N TYR A 17 8.96 11.89 -31.87
CA TYR A 17 7.71 12.04 -31.10
C TYR A 17 7.92 12.70 -29.72
N THR A 18 9.17 12.88 -29.28
CA THR A 18 9.50 13.39 -27.93
C THR A 18 9.76 14.89 -27.87
N ILE A 19 9.83 15.61 -29.00
CA ILE A 19 10.19 17.04 -29.03
C ILE A 19 8.97 17.97 -28.92
N VAL A 20 7.74 17.48 -29.17
CA VAL A 20 6.54 18.34 -29.26
C VAL A 20 5.83 18.57 -27.90
N TYR A 21 6.11 17.76 -26.86
CA TYR A 21 5.35 17.80 -25.60
C TYR A 21 5.91 18.71 -24.49
N LEU A 22 7.02 19.42 -24.73
CA LEU A 22 7.70 20.19 -23.68
C LEU A 22 7.39 21.70 -23.63
N VAL A 23 6.48 22.24 -24.46
CA VAL A 23 6.32 23.72 -24.58
C VAL A 23 4.91 24.27 -24.32
N SER A 24 3.86 23.45 -24.17
CA SER A 24 2.50 23.95 -23.93
C SER A 24 1.94 23.49 -22.58
N ALA A 25 2.02 24.36 -21.57
CA ALA A 25 1.00 24.58 -20.52
C ALA A 25 1.56 25.21 -19.23
N TRP A 26 2.73 25.84 -19.26
CA TRP A 26 3.08 26.89 -18.28
C TRP A 26 2.43 28.21 -18.71
N LEU A 27 1.10 28.30 -18.64
CA LEU A 27 0.36 29.55 -18.77
C LEU A 27 -1.10 29.28 -18.40
N LEU A 28 -1.44 29.53 -17.13
CA LEU A 28 -2.75 30.00 -16.63
C LEU A 28 -2.76 29.85 -15.10
N GLY A 29 -2.03 30.76 -14.43
CA GLY A 29 -2.22 31.04 -13.01
C GLY A 29 -3.29 32.11 -12.82
N GLY A 30 -4.03 32.02 -11.71
CA GLY A 30 -4.80 33.14 -11.14
C GLY A 30 -6.26 32.84 -10.81
N SER A 31 -6.53 32.03 -9.78
CA SER A 31 -7.84 32.05 -9.12
C SER A 31 -7.86 33.24 -8.15
N ALA A 32 -8.71 34.24 -8.40
CA ALA A 32 -8.99 35.28 -7.42
C ALA A 32 -9.75 34.65 -6.25
N SER A 33 -9.24 34.79 -5.02
CA SER A 33 -9.93 34.40 -3.79
C SER A 33 -11.02 35.42 -3.47
N THR A 34 -12.24 35.14 -3.92
CA THR A 34 -13.44 35.82 -3.45
C THR A 34 -13.67 35.45 -1.98
N TYR A 35 -13.48 36.41 -1.07
CA TYR A 35 -13.94 36.27 0.32
C TYR A 35 -15.47 36.25 0.32
N ALA A 36 -16.06 35.06 0.51
CA ALA A 36 -17.51 34.89 0.55
C ALA A 36 -18.05 35.39 1.90
N GLN A 37 -18.66 36.57 1.91
CA GLN A 37 -19.44 37.06 3.05
C GLN A 37 -20.85 36.49 2.92
N ILE A 38 -21.27 35.69 3.90
CA ILE A 38 -22.58 35.04 3.94
C ILE A 38 -23.48 35.82 4.91
N TYR A 39 -24.61 36.30 4.42
CA TYR A 39 -25.58 37.08 5.17
C TYR A 39 -26.72 36.20 5.67
N LYS A 40 -27.12 36.35 6.93
CA LYS A 40 -28.29 35.66 7.49
C LYS A 40 -29.52 36.54 7.31
N CYS A 41 -30.53 35.98 6.67
CA CYS A 41 -31.79 36.61 6.34
C CYS A 41 -32.92 35.93 7.10
N VAL A 42 -33.91 36.70 7.55
CA VAL A 42 -35.14 36.16 8.14
C VAL A 42 -36.28 36.58 7.23
N ASP A 43 -37.05 35.62 6.73
CA ASP A 43 -38.22 35.90 5.91
C ASP A 43 -39.44 36.30 6.77
N GLU A 44 -40.52 36.75 6.12
CA GLU A 44 -41.74 37.22 6.79
C GLU A 44 -42.44 36.13 7.62
N SER A 45 -42.11 34.85 7.37
CA SER A 45 -42.58 33.69 8.15
C SER A 45 -41.68 33.35 9.35
N GLY A 46 -40.60 34.10 9.56
CA GLY A 46 -39.65 33.89 10.65
C GLY A 46 -38.61 32.80 10.40
N ALA A 47 -38.52 32.25 9.18
CA ALA A 47 -37.54 31.24 8.84
C ALA A 47 -36.20 31.89 8.41
N THR A 48 -35.10 31.34 8.92
CA THR A 48 -33.75 31.86 8.67
C THR A 48 -33.15 31.22 7.42
N GLN A 49 -32.70 32.02 6.47
CA GLN A 49 -32.03 31.60 5.24
C GLN A 49 -30.69 32.32 5.09
N PHE A 50 -29.68 31.67 4.51
CA PHE A 50 -28.35 32.24 4.31
C PHE A 50 -28.16 32.59 2.82
N SER A 51 -27.70 33.81 2.55
CA SER A 51 -27.56 34.33 1.19
C SER A 51 -26.22 35.03 0.99
N ASP A 52 -25.66 34.90 -0.21
CA ASP A 52 -24.41 35.56 -0.61
C ASP A 52 -24.63 37.04 -1.01
N LYS A 53 -25.85 37.57 -0.83
CA LYS A 53 -26.22 38.97 -1.11
C LYS A 53 -27.09 39.52 0.04
N PRO A 54 -26.95 40.81 0.41
CA PRO A 54 -27.74 41.40 1.48
C PRO A 54 -29.23 41.46 1.11
N CYS A 55 -30.07 40.88 1.96
CA CYS A 55 -31.51 40.70 1.73
C CYS A 55 -32.40 41.84 2.25
N GLY A 56 -31.83 42.97 2.69
CA GLY A 56 -32.58 44.14 3.14
C GLY A 56 -31.93 44.87 4.32
N LYS A 57 -32.65 45.84 4.90
CA LYS A 57 -32.15 46.73 5.97
C LYS A 57 -31.88 46.03 7.31
N SER A 58 -32.34 44.79 7.47
CA SER A 58 -32.17 43.93 8.65
C SER A 58 -31.15 42.81 8.42
N ALA A 59 -30.31 42.91 7.40
CA ALA A 59 -29.22 41.97 7.18
C ALA A 59 -28.14 42.19 8.26
N GLU A 60 -28.00 41.22 9.17
CA GLU A 60 -26.87 41.17 10.11
C GLU A 60 -25.68 40.53 9.40
N GLU A 61 -24.59 41.28 9.31
CA GLU A 61 -23.30 40.77 8.83
C GLU A 61 -22.73 39.86 9.92
N ILE A 62 -22.78 38.55 9.67
CA ILE A 62 -22.15 37.58 10.55
C ILE A 62 -20.75 37.34 9.99
N THR A 63 -19.75 37.98 10.59
CA THR A 63 -18.36 37.57 10.38
C THR A 63 -18.19 36.19 10.99
N VAL A 64 -18.24 35.16 10.15
CA VAL A 64 -17.89 33.81 10.57
C VAL A 64 -16.37 33.83 10.79
N ASP A 65 -15.98 34.08 12.04
CA ASP A 65 -14.61 33.81 12.48
C ASP A 65 -14.46 32.30 12.44
N VAL A 66 -13.92 31.79 11.32
CA VAL A 66 -13.61 30.37 11.18
C VAL A 66 -12.52 30.13 12.21
N PRO A 67 -12.78 29.43 13.34
CA PRO A 67 -11.71 29.16 14.28
C PRO A 67 -10.63 28.45 13.48
N ALA A 68 -9.39 28.96 13.52
CA ALA A 68 -8.25 28.35 12.87
C ALA A 68 -8.34 26.85 13.12
N THR A 69 -8.68 26.09 12.07
CA THR A 69 -9.14 24.71 12.20
C THR A 69 -8.13 23.99 13.06
N SER A 70 -8.55 23.63 14.28
CA SER A 70 -7.70 22.90 15.20
C SER A 70 -7.39 21.56 14.56
N GLY A 71 -6.18 21.48 14.00
CA GLY A 71 -5.49 20.25 13.66
C GLY A 71 -6.24 19.28 12.75
N VAL A 72 -6.57 19.67 11.51
CA VAL A 72 -6.37 18.69 10.43
C VAL A 72 -4.87 18.68 10.21
N SER A 73 -4.17 17.82 10.95
CA SER A 73 -2.84 17.40 10.57
C SER A 73 -3.01 16.82 9.16
N LEU A 74 -2.64 17.62 8.16
CA LEU A 74 -2.41 17.15 6.80
C LEU A 74 -1.45 15.99 6.98
N ALA A 75 -1.96 14.77 6.88
CA ALA A 75 -1.14 13.58 6.94
C ALA A 75 0.04 13.82 6.00
N GLU A 76 1.26 13.76 6.54
CA GLU A 76 2.46 13.93 5.74
C GLU A 76 2.35 13.06 4.49
N PRO A 77 2.79 13.56 3.32
CA PRO A 77 2.75 12.77 2.10
C PRO A 77 3.50 11.46 2.34
N VAL A 78 2.74 10.37 2.45
CA VAL A 78 3.28 9.03 2.65
C VAL A 78 4.27 8.77 1.52
N SER A 79 5.53 8.51 1.88
CA SER A 79 6.58 8.27 0.90
C SER A 79 6.21 7.05 0.04
N GLU A 80 6.66 7.01 -1.21
CA GLU A 80 6.44 5.83 -2.06
C GLU A 80 7.05 4.56 -1.42
N ASP A 81 8.16 4.72 -0.69
CA ASP A 81 8.80 3.65 0.09
C ASP A 81 7.89 3.12 1.22
N ASP A 82 7.13 3.99 1.91
CA ASP A 82 6.14 3.58 2.92
C ASP A 82 4.96 2.79 2.31
N LYS A 83 4.51 3.17 1.10
CA LYS A 83 3.44 2.44 0.40
C LYS A 83 3.93 1.05 0.00
N ASP A 84 5.14 0.95 -0.52
CA ASP A 84 5.79 -0.30 -0.90
C ASP A 84 6.03 -1.20 0.31
N ALA A 85 6.49 -0.65 1.44
CA ALA A 85 6.67 -1.38 2.69
C ALA A 85 5.34 -1.98 3.19
N ARG A 86 4.26 -1.18 3.20
CA ARG A 86 2.92 -1.65 3.60
C ARG A 86 2.36 -2.71 2.65
N GLN A 87 2.64 -2.61 1.35
CA GLN A 87 2.26 -3.64 0.39
C GLN A 87 3.02 -4.94 0.65
N LEU A 88 4.34 -4.88 0.79
CA LEU A 88 5.18 -6.05 1.09
C LEU A 88 4.76 -6.73 2.40
N ASP A 89 4.48 -5.97 3.45
CA ASP A 89 4.01 -6.52 4.73
C ASP A 89 2.68 -7.28 4.58
N ARG A 90 1.76 -6.78 3.73
CA ARG A 90 0.50 -7.48 3.43
C ARG A 90 0.75 -8.78 2.67
N GLU A 91 1.60 -8.75 1.66
CA GLU A 91 1.97 -9.94 0.87
C GLU A 91 2.68 -10.99 1.74
N ILE A 92 3.63 -10.57 2.59
CA ILE A 92 4.32 -11.42 3.56
C ILE A 92 3.30 -12.11 4.48
N LYS A 93 2.42 -11.34 5.12
CA LYS A 93 1.41 -11.88 6.05
C LYS A 93 0.46 -12.86 5.35
N GLN A 94 0.04 -12.57 4.11
CA GLN A 94 -0.80 -13.49 3.34
C GLN A 94 -0.08 -14.80 3.04
N LEU A 95 1.19 -14.71 2.65
CA LEU A 95 1.99 -15.89 2.30
C LEU A 95 2.32 -16.74 3.52
N GLU A 96 2.63 -16.13 4.67
CA GLU A 96 2.82 -16.82 5.95
C GLU A 96 1.57 -17.58 6.37
N ARG A 97 0.39 -16.97 6.27
CA ARG A 97 -0.89 -17.64 6.55
C ARG A 97 -1.11 -18.83 5.60
N LYS A 98 -0.78 -18.66 4.32
CA LYS A 98 -0.89 -19.73 3.33
C LYS A 98 0.04 -20.90 3.65
N ILE A 99 1.29 -20.62 4.01
CA ILE A 99 2.27 -21.63 4.42
C ILE A 99 1.78 -22.37 5.68
N SER A 100 1.37 -21.63 6.72
CA SER A 100 0.87 -22.24 7.95
C SER A 100 -0.39 -23.09 7.72
N LYS A 101 -1.26 -22.69 6.80
CA LYS A 101 -2.43 -23.50 6.41
C LYS A 101 -2.00 -24.80 5.73
N MET A 102 -1.06 -24.73 4.78
CA MET A 102 -0.53 -25.92 4.10
C MET A 102 0.16 -26.88 5.08
N GLU A 103 0.94 -26.36 6.03
CA GLU A 103 1.57 -27.14 7.11
C GLU A 103 0.53 -27.91 7.93
N LYS A 104 -0.51 -27.21 8.41
CA LYS A 104 -1.58 -27.83 9.20
C LYS A 104 -2.37 -28.87 8.40
N GLU A 105 -2.62 -28.62 7.13
CA GLU A 105 -3.31 -29.58 6.25
C GLU A 105 -2.45 -30.83 6.02
N PHE A 106 -1.15 -30.65 5.82
CA PHE A 106 -0.19 -31.75 5.70
C PHE A 106 -0.13 -32.59 6.97
N ASP A 107 0.04 -31.97 8.14
CA ASP A 107 0.13 -32.66 9.42
C ASP A 107 -1.13 -33.48 9.71
N ARG A 108 -2.31 -32.90 9.44
CA ARG A 108 -3.59 -33.61 9.57
C ARG A 108 -3.66 -34.82 8.67
N LYS A 109 -3.25 -34.69 7.40
CA LYS A 109 -3.32 -35.78 6.42
C LYS A 109 -2.34 -36.89 6.76
N ILE A 110 -1.11 -36.56 7.13
CA ILE A 110 -0.12 -37.55 7.56
C ILE A 110 -0.54 -38.23 8.86
N SER A 111 -1.08 -37.50 9.83
CA SER A 111 -1.58 -38.08 11.08
C SER A 111 -2.73 -39.06 10.83
N ALA A 112 -3.66 -38.72 9.92
CA ALA A 112 -4.75 -39.63 9.54
C ALA A 112 -4.22 -40.91 8.86
N LEU A 113 -3.26 -40.79 7.95
CA LEU A 113 -2.64 -41.94 7.29
C LEU A 113 -1.84 -42.81 8.27
N ASN A 114 -1.10 -42.21 9.21
CA ASN A 114 -0.40 -42.95 10.26
C ASN A 114 -1.38 -43.75 11.12
N LYS A 115 -2.49 -43.13 11.53
CA LYS A 115 -3.52 -43.83 12.29
C LYS A 115 -4.10 -45.01 11.49
N GLU A 116 -4.40 -44.81 10.21
CA GLU A 116 -4.89 -45.89 9.35
C GLU A 116 -3.86 -47.02 9.19
N PHE A 117 -2.57 -46.69 9.14
CA PHE A 117 -1.48 -47.66 9.10
C PHE A 117 -1.40 -48.48 10.38
N GLU A 118 -1.51 -47.82 11.55
CA GLU A 118 -1.50 -48.46 12.87
C GLU A 118 -2.72 -49.34 13.10
N ASP A 119 -3.90 -48.90 12.66
CA ASP A 119 -5.17 -49.62 12.80
C ASP A 119 -5.28 -50.84 11.84
N ALA A 120 -4.40 -50.96 10.85
CA ALA A 120 -4.45 -52.04 9.88
C ALA A 120 -3.96 -53.38 10.49
N PRO A 121 -4.73 -54.48 10.34
CA PRO A 121 -4.40 -55.77 10.93
C PRO A 121 -3.18 -56.44 10.27
N ASP A 122 -2.49 -57.32 10.99
CA ASP A 122 -1.34 -58.09 10.47
C ASP A 122 -1.77 -59.35 9.70
N THR A 123 -2.67 -59.16 8.74
CA THR A 123 -3.11 -60.19 7.78
C THR A 123 -2.54 -59.89 6.40
N SER A 124 -2.57 -60.83 5.46
CA SER A 124 -2.12 -60.59 4.08
C SER A 124 -2.80 -59.39 3.42
N ILE A 125 -4.11 -59.23 3.65
CA ILE A 125 -4.90 -58.07 3.18
C ILE A 125 -4.47 -56.79 3.90
N GLY A 126 -4.23 -56.86 5.20
CA GLY A 126 -3.79 -55.70 5.97
C GLY A 126 -2.38 -55.23 5.62
N LEU A 127 -1.46 -56.14 5.28
CA LEU A 127 -0.13 -55.80 4.76
C LEU A 127 -0.21 -55.06 3.41
N TYR A 128 -1.06 -55.52 2.50
CA TYR A 128 -1.31 -54.81 1.24
C TYR A 128 -1.84 -53.39 1.49
N ARG A 129 -2.79 -53.24 2.44
CA ARG A 129 -3.31 -51.92 2.84
C ARG A 129 -2.22 -51.02 3.45
N LYS A 130 -1.35 -51.57 4.30
CA LYS A 130 -0.19 -50.85 4.86
C LYS A 130 0.74 -50.34 3.75
N GLU A 131 0.99 -51.15 2.72
CA GLU A 131 1.80 -50.73 1.56
C GLU A 131 1.15 -49.58 0.79
N THR A 132 -0.17 -49.64 0.53
CA THR A 132 -0.88 -48.55 -0.15
C THR A 132 -0.86 -47.25 0.68
N ILE A 133 -1.00 -47.35 2.00
CA ILE A 133 -0.94 -46.19 2.90
C ILE A 133 0.45 -45.55 2.88
N LEU A 134 1.52 -46.34 2.90
CA LEU A 134 2.89 -45.83 2.79
C LEU A 134 3.12 -45.09 1.47
N LEU A 135 2.55 -45.60 0.37
CA LEU A 135 2.60 -44.92 -0.92
C LEU A 135 1.86 -43.57 -0.86
N ASP A 136 0.69 -43.52 -0.24
CA ASP A 136 -0.08 -42.28 -0.06
C ASP A 136 0.62 -41.26 0.83
N MET A 137 1.32 -41.70 1.87
CA MET A 137 2.16 -40.84 2.70
C MET A 137 3.30 -40.23 1.88
N LYS A 138 3.99 -41.05 1.06
CA LYS A 138 5.08 -40.60 0.19
C LYS A 138 4.58 -39.60 -0.86
N ASN A 139 3.43 -39.87 -1.47
CA ASN A 139 2.80 -38.99 -2.45
C ASN A 139 2.38 -37.67 -1.82
N THR A 140 1.75 -37.72 -0.64
CA THR A 140 1.35 -36.54 0.13
C THR A 140 2.56 -35.68 0.50
N LYS A 141 3.65 -36.28 0.98
CA LYS A 141 4.90 -35.56 1.29
C LYS A 141 5.50 -34.90 0.05
N THR A 142 5.53 -35.62 -1.07
CA THR A 142 6.06 -35.09 -2.34
C THR A 142 5.22 -33.92 -2.85
N GLN A 143 3.89 -34.05 -2.82
CA GLN A 143 2.97 -33.00 -3.22
C GLN A 143 3.15 -31.76 -2.34
N TYR A 144 3.20 -31.94 -1.03
CA TYR A 144 3.40 -30.86 -0.08
C TYR A 144 4.73 -30.12 -0.31
N GLN A 145 5.83 -30.85 -0.48
CA GLN A 145 7.14 -30.27 -0.78
C GLN A 145 7.12 -29.42 -2.05
N ARG A 146 6.44 -29.88 -3.11
CA ARG A 146 6.28 -29.11 -4.36
C ARG A 146 5.51 -27.79 -4.15
N SER A 147 4.57 -27.76 -3.22
CA SER A 147 3.76 -26.56 -2.94
C SER A 147 4.40 -25.60 -1.96
N ILE A 148 5.08 -26.09 -0.91
CA ILE A 148 5.67 -25.23 0.13
C ILE A 148 7.02 -24.61 -0.26
N LEU A 149 7.85 -25.30 -1.05
CA LEU A 149 9.16 -24.79 -1.43
C LEU A 149 9.08 -23.46 -2.21
N PRO A 150 8.22 -23.32 -3.24
CA PRO A 150 8.06 -22.03 -3.92
C PRO A 150 7.54 -20.93 -2.99
N ALA A 151 6.60 -21.26 -2.11
CA ALA A 151 6.01 -20.29 -1.18
C ALA A 151 7.05 -19.79 -0.16
N THR A 152 7.87 -20.68 0.41
CA THR A 152 8.93 -20.30 1.36
C THR A 152 10.05 -19.52 0.68
N ASN A 153 10.41 -19.88 -0.55
CA ASN A 153 11.34 -19.10 -1.37
C ASN A 153 10.83 -17.68 -1.62
N LEU A 154 9.57 -17.54 -2.02
CA LEU A 154 8.95 -16.24 -2.25
C LEU A 154 8.90 -15.42 -0.96
N LEU A 155 8.53 -16.04 0.17
CA LEU A 155 8.50 -15.38 1.48
C LEU A 155 9.87 -14.80 1.85
N ARG A 156 10.94 -15.58 1.62
CA ARG A 156 12.32 -15.12 1.86
C ARG A 156 12.65 -13.90 1.00
N THR A 157 12.29 -13.94 -0.28
CA THR A 157 12.52 -12.82 -1.21
C THR A 157 11.77 -11.57 -0.78
N LEU A 158 10.49 -11.69 -0.40
CA LEU A 158 9.67 -10.57 0.06
C LEU A 158 10.21 -9.96 1.36
N LYS A 159 10.60 -10.80 2.33
CA LYS A 159 11.27 -10.34 3.56
C LYS A 159 12.59 -9.62 3.27
N GLY A 160 13.37 -10.12 2.31
CA GLY A 160 14.59 -9.45 1.85
C GLY A 160 14.32 -8.05 1.28
N LYS A 161 13.29 -7.92 0.44
CA LYS A 161 12.88 -6.61 -0.12
C LYS A 161 12.41 -5.65 0.97
N ARG A 162 11.58 -6.11 1.90
CA ARG A 162 11.09 -5.32 3.04
C ARG A 162 12.24 -4.78 3.90
N ASN A 163 13.19 -5.64 4.24
CA ASN A 163 14.37 -5.24 5.01
C ASN A 163 15.28 -4.26 4.25
N ALA A 164 15.27 -4.29 2.91
CA ALA A 164 16.04 -3.35 2.10
C ALA A 164 15.42 -1.94 2.10
N ILE A 165 14.09 -1.82 2.21
CA ILE A 165 13.39 -0.53 2.38
C ILE A 165 13.70 0.04 3.76
N GLU A 166 13.54 -0.77 4.82
CA GLU A 166 13.82 -0.37 6.20
C GLU A 166 15.25 0.16 6.41
N ARG A 167 16.23 -0.42 5.71
CA ARG A 167 17.62 0.04 5.72
C ARG A 167 17.86 1.34 4.94
N ARG A 168 17.03 1.65 3.95
CA ARG A 168 17.10 2.92 3.21
C ARG A 168 16.56 4.05 4.09
N ASP A 169 15.41 3.84 4.73
CA ASP A 169 14.82 4.82 5.65
C ASP A 169 15.77 5.14 6.81
N SER A 170 16.42 4.11 7.37
CA SER A 170 17.40 4.28 8.46
C SER A 170 18.66 5.06 8.05
N ARG A 171 19.03 5.08 6.76
CA ARG A 171 20.17 5.90 6.29
C ARG A 171 19.80 7.36 6.07
N ILE A 172 18.55 7.64 5.72
CA ILE A 172 18.06 9.00 5.49
C ILE A 172 17.87 9.74 6.84
N GLY A 173 17.65 9.01 7.93
CA GLY A 173 17.52 9.56 9.29
C GLY A 173 18.82 10.07 9.96
N LEU A 174 19.97 10.05 9.28
CA LEU A 174 21.26 10.50 9.82
C LEU A 174 21.67 11.93 9.42
N ASP A 175 20.90 12.61 8.56
CA ASP A 175 21.21 13.96 8.06
C ASP A 175 20.15 15.02 8.42
N LEU A 176 19.62 14.98 9.65
CA LEU A 176 18.90 16.14 10.20
C LEU A 176 19.90 17.02 10.96
N PRO A 177 20.33 18.18 10.43
CA PRO A 177 21.04 19.15 11.22
C PRO A 177 20.10 19.60 12.35
N GLU A 178 20.52 19.33 13.58
CA GLU A 178 19.94 19.87 14.79
C GLU A 178 20.12 21.40 14.77
N ASN A 179 19.20 22.10 14.09
CA ASN A 179 19.14 23.56 14.13
C ASN A 179 18.59 23.97 15.50
N ASN A 180 19.47 24.00 16.49
CA ASN A 180 19.24 24.70 17.73
C ASN A 180 19.30 26.22 17.44
N GLN A 181 18.16 26.77 17.03
CA GLN A 181 17.84 28.18 17.23
C GLN A 181 17.78 28.44 18.74
N SER A 182 18.89 28.86 19.32
CA SER A 182 18.90 29.67 20.54
C SER A 182 19.44 31.03 20.17
N SER A 183 18.51 31.90 19.80
CA SER A 183 18.74 33.30 19.48
C SER A 183 19.40 34.00 20.66
N GLU A 184 20.51 34.68 20.37
CA GLU A 184 20.98 35.81 21.15
C GLU A 184 19.81 36.79 21.36
N GLY A 185 19.59 37.16 22.62
CA GLY A 185 18.68 38.21 23.03
C GLY A 185 19.40 39.05 24.06
N GLY A 186 20.31 39.91 23.60
CA GLY A 186 20.85 40.99 24.41
C GLY A 186 19.71 41.92 24.85
N SER A 187 19.66 42.23 26.14
CA SER A 187 18.89 43.36 26.65
C SER A 187 19.79 44.20 27.53
N GLN A 188 20.24 45.31 26.95
CA GLN A 188 20.74 46.46 27.68
C GLN A 188 19.57 47.07 28.45
N LYS A 189 19.74 47.26 29.76
CA LYS A 189 19.48 48.53 30.46
C LYS A 189 20.13 48.51 31.83
#